data_AF-A0A954TAB0-F1
#
_entry.id   AF-A0A954TAB0-F1
#
_cell.length_a   1.000
_cell.length_b   1.000
_cell.length_c   1.000
_cell.angle_alpha   90.00
_cell.angle_beta   90.00
_cell.angle_gamma   90.00
#
_symmetry.space_group_name_H-M   'P 1'
#
loop_
_entity.id
_entity.type
_entity.pdbx_description
1 polymer ?
#
loop_
_entity_poly.entity_id
_entity_poly.type
_entity_poly.pdbx_seq_one_letter_code
_entity_poly.pdbx_strand_id
1 'polypeptide(L)'
;MAVLKKKATQEKLARRKLFSKAIACAALVLGGFHSTPANAQDTVSQWRMTNTNVSVDPTQARQAMRMVINTTREITADKTFKRVRIQNPNVLNAIPLEGGNRLQISAVATGITQVDLLGADDSVHTIEVMVLGDVRELETILRDEFPDANLRVTPVQQGCIVSGFVNSDEHVHEVIQICELYFPTVINKVNVTGVYTIQLETQIMEISRTKLRELGVDWAFGNGNDAISQTVNGIVSATGTAFAGTGSETFKLGVIENSTSFFSAIRALRQNNLVKVLASPTLTAVDGRPASFNSGGEIPIVVPAGLGQVAIEFREFGTRLDYVAKVRGNGRIWLEVRPYVSEIDPSRSVTISGVTVPGLRSRFLETGVELGAGQTLALGGLLQVRSETINLGLPLLADMPYLGALFRSTKEEQNEVELLITVTPNFAGPMDPHEVPPIAPGLNSQTPTDAELYWRGYLETPVTQDCGPGMPGFGMQGSMGLPNYGLPPGATAVQVTPVGQGPMNVSTPTPNPAAMSVGPNAPRLASQSMLPPPNFNPTSTHANTQNSSTGQNAQPGYYAPGTVVR
;
A
#
# COMPACT_ATOMS: atom_id res chain seq x y z
N MET A 1 -17.31 16.97 -34.02
CA MET A 1 -17.54 17.49 -32.66
C MET A 1 -18.91 18.17 -32.43
N ALA A 2 -19.89 18.07 -33.35
CA ALA A 2 -21.25 18.61 -33.17
C ALA A 2 -22.35 17.54 -32.98
N VAL A 3 -21.99 16.26 -32.99
CA VAL A 3 -22.95 15.14 -32.88
C VAL A 3 -23.04 14.55 -31.45
N LEU A 4 -22.06 14.85 -30.59
CA LEU A 4 -22.03 14.37 -29.20
C LEU A 4 -22.76 15.28 -28.19
N LYS A 5 -23.07 16.55 -28.56
CA LYS A 5 -23.83 17.46 -27.69
C LYS A 5 -25.36 17.22 -27.71
N LYS A 6 -25.89 16.43 -28.64
CA LYS A 6 -27.34 16.15 -28.75
C LYS A 6 -27.83 14.95 -27.93
N LYS A 7 -26.93 14.05 -27.50
CA LYS A 7 -27.29 12.89 -26.67
C LYS A 7 -27.34 13.20 -25.16
N ALA A 8 -26.54 14.15 -24.68
CA ALA A 8 -26.50 14.51 -23.25
C ALA A 8 -27.72 15.32 -22.76
N THR A 9 -28.50 15.93 -23.67
CA THR A 9 -29.66 16.78 -23.32
C THR A 9 -30.98 16.00 -23.29
N GLN A 10 -31.05 14.80 -23.87
CA GLN A 10 -32.26 13.96 -23.89
C GLN A 10 -32.37 13.02 -22.68
N GLU A 11 -31.25 12.65 -22.04
CA GLU A 11 -31.27 11.78 -20.86
C GLU A 11 -31.63 12.51 -19.54
N LYS A 12 -31.38 13.82 -19.47
CA LYS A 12 -31.76 14.65 -18.30
C LYS A 12 -33.26 15.00 -18.25
N LEU A 13 -34.01 14.83 -19.34
CA LEU A 13 -35.45 15.11 -19.40
C LEU A 13 -36.32 13.88 -19.05
N ALA A 14 -35.77 12.67 -19.16
CA ALA A 14 -36.49 11.42 -18.90
C ALA A 14 -36.52 11.00 -17.41
N ARG A 15 -35.51 11.41 -16.62
CA ARG A 15 -35.47 11.12 -15.16
C ARG A 15 -36.30 12.04 -14.29
N ARG A 16 -36.84 13.15 -14.84
CA ARG A 16 -37.70 14.11 -14.11
C ARG A 16 -39.19 13.84 -14.20
N LYS A 17 -39.64 12.79 -14.93
CA LYS A 17 -41.06 12.47 -15.13
C LYS A 17 -41.59 11.24 -14.37
N LEU A 18 -40.78 10.62 -13.51
CA LEU A 18 -41.15 9.41 -12.76
C LEU A 18 -41.51 9.64 -11.27
N PHE A 19 -41.48 10.89 -10.78
CA PHE A 19 -41.74 11.22 -9.37
C PHE A 19 -43.00 12.08 -9.12
N SER A 20 -43.96 12.10 -10.05
CA SER A 20 -45.11 13.04 -9.99
C SER A 20 -46.47 12.44 -10.35
N LYS A 21 -46.67 11.12 -10.25
CA LYS A 21 -47.99 10.51 -10.50
C LYS A 21 -48.24 9.29 -9.60
N ALA A 22 -48.74 9.52 -8.40
CA ALA A 22 -49.55 8.56 -7.63
C ALA A 22 -50.24 9.26 -6.44
N ILE A 23 -51.06 10.28 -6.72
CA ILE A 23 -52.09 10.78 -5.81
C ILE A 23 -53.38 10.87 -6.62
N ALA A 24 -54.47 10.39 -6.01
CA ALA A 24 -55.88 10.49 -6.40
C ALA A 24 -56.38 9.61 -7.55
N CYS A 25 -57.11 8.54 -7.20
CA CYS A 25 -58.49 8.26 -7.65
C CYS A 25 -58.91 6.82 -7.28
N ALA A 26 -59.72 6.65 -6.23
CA ALA A 26 -60.76 5.63 -6.17
C ALA A 26 -61.63 5.87 -4.92
N ALA A 27 -62.83 6.40 -5.14
CA ALA A 27 -63.91 6.42 -4.16
C ALA A 27 -65.20 5.91 -4.82
N LEU A 28 -65.98 5.15 -4.03
CA LEU A 28 -67.43 4.84 -4.12
C LEU A 28 -67.86 3.70 -5.10
N VAL A 29 -68.70 2.70 -4.78
CA VAL A 29 -69.80 2.51 -3.78
C VAL A 29 -70.08 1.00 -3.50
N LEU A 30 -70.73 0.71 -2.33
CA LEU A 30 -71.57 -0.46 -1.92
C LEU A 30 -70.83 -1.63 -1.23
N GLY A 31 -71.18 -2.16 -0.05
CA GLY A 31 -72.20 -1.93 0.98
C GLY A 31 -71.93 -2.96 2.10
N GLY A 32 -71.85 -2.55 3.37
CA GLY A 32 -72.85 -2.90 4.38
C GLY A 32 -72.55 -4.21 5.14
N PHE A 33 -71.95 -4.13 6.33
CA PHE A 33 -72.27 -4.96 7.49
C PHE A 33 -71.77 -4.25 8.77
N HIS A 34 -72.67 -4.17 9.75
CA HIS A 34 -72.49 -3.49 11.03
C HIS A 34 -71.71 -4.36 12.02
N SER A 35 -70.79 -3.75 12.77
CA SER A 35 -70.58 -4.07 14.20
C SER A 35 -69.86 -2.91 14.90
N THR A 36 -70.43 -2.52 16.04
CA THR A 36 -70.02 -1.46 16.95
C THR A 36 -68.63 -1.70 17.57
N PRO A 37 -67.86 -0.63 17.82
CA PRO A 37 -67.34 -0.48 19.18
C PRO A 37 -67.55 0.92 19.76
N ALA A 38 -67.51 0.92 21.09
CA ALA A 38 -67.94 1.97 21.98
C ALA A 38 -67.14 3.28 21.86
N ASN A 39 -67.88 4.33 22.17
CA ASN A 39 -67.47 5.70 22.43
C ASN A 39 -66.31 5.79 23.43
N ALA A 40 -65.23 6.47 23.07
CA ALA A 40 -64.36 7.18 23.99
C ALA A 40 -63.74 8.37 23.26
N GLN A 41 -64.23 9.56 23.61
CA GLN A 41 -63.62 10.83 23.25
C GLN A 41 -62.32 10.97 24.06
N ASP A 42 -61.16 10.91 23.40
CA ASP A 42 -59.91 11.41 24.00
C ASP A 42 -59.63 12.82 23.51
N THR A 43 -60.06 13.73 24.37
CA THR A 43 -59.53 15.07 24.58
C THR A 43 -58.02 15.15 24.40
N VAL A 44 -57.60 16.22 23.73
CA VAL A 44 -56.24 16.79 23.75
C VAL A 44 -55.66 16.74 25.17
N SER A 45 -54.82 15.75 25.44
CA SER A 45 -54.05 15.69 26.68
C SER A 45 -52.91 16.69 26.59
N GLN A 46 -53.12 17.83 27.23
CA GLN A 46 -52.08 18.78 27.58
C GLN A 46 -50.87 18.06 28.18
N TRP A 47 -49.67 18.59 27.90
CA TRP A 47 -48.41 18.17 28.50
C TRP A 47 -48.56 18.08 30.02
N ARG A 48 -48.72 16.87 30.56
CA ARG A 48 -48.48 16.60 31.98
C ARG A 48 -46.98 16.59 32.18
N MET A 49 -46.45 17.69 32.72
CA MET A 49 -45.18 17.66 33.42
C MET A 49 -45.41 16.86 34.70
N THR A 50 -45.11 15.56 34.65
CA THR A 50 -44.98 14.76 35.86
C THR A 50 -43.68 15.18 36.53
N ASN A 51 -43.74 16.21 37.38
CA ASN A 51 -42.71 16.43 38.38
C ASN A 51 -42.69 15.18 39.25
N THR A 52 -41.59 14.44 39.20
CA THR A 52 -41.39 13.23 39.97
C THR A 52 -41.40 13.61 41.45
N ASN A 53 -42.52 13.41 42.13
CA ASN A 53 -42.56 13.45 43.57
C ASN A 53 -41.74 12.25 44.07
N VAL A 54 -40.50 12.50 44.47
CA VAL A 54 -39.71 11.54 45.25
C VAL A 54 -40.38 11.50 46.62
N SER A 55 -41.18 10.46 46.87
CA SER A 55 -41.69 10.15 48.21
C SER A 55 -40.51 9.70 49.06
N VAL A 56 -40.32 10.33 50.21
CA VAL A 56 -39.16 10.10 51.07
C VAL A 56 -39.53 9.03 52.09
N ASP A 57 -39.36 7.76 51.74
CA ASP A 57 -39.57 6.65 52.67
C ASP A 57 -38.60 6.77 53.87
N PRO A 58 -39.11 6.91 55.11
CA PRO A 58 -38.29 7.15 56.30
C PRO A 58 -37.50 5.92 56.77
N THR A 59 -37.59 4.77 56.09
CA THR A 59 -36.92 3.52 56.52
C THR A 59 -35.51 3.31 55.95
N GLN A 60 -35.06 4.13 54.99
CA GLN A 60 -33.69 4.08 54.45
C GLN A 60 -32.86 5.29 54.92
N ALA A 61 -31.91 5.04 55.81
CA ALA A 61 -31.10 6.07 56.48
C ALA A 61 -30.15 6.88 55.55
N ARG A 62 -30.06 6.56 54.24
CA ARG A 62 -29.28 7.30 53.25
C ARG A 62 -29.94 7.23 51.87
N GLN A 63 -30.44 8.36 51.37
CA GLN A 63 -31.00 8.48 50.03
C GLN A 63 -30.04 9.26 49.13
N ALA A 64 -29.70 8.72 47.97
CA ALA A 64 -28.82 9.38 46.99
C ALA A 64 -29.66 9.96 45.83
N MET A 65 -29.51 11.25 45.55
CA MET A 65 -30.22 11.98 44.52
C MET A 65 -29.25 12.58 43.50
N ARG A 66 -29.55 12.42 42.20
CA ARG A 66 -28.75 12.98 41.11
C ARG A 66 -29.45 14.21 40.52
N MET A 67 -28.73 15.32 40.41
CA MET A 67 -29.18 16.57 39.81
C MET A 67 -28.18 17.04 38.75
N VAL A 68 -28.64 17.85 37.80
CA VAL A 68 -27.78 18.52 36.81
C VAL A 68 -27.59 19.97 37.25
N ILE A 69 -26.42 20.55 37.00
CA ILE A 69 -26.15 21.97 37.29
C ILE A 69 -27.23 22.87 36.65
N ASN A 70 -27.58 23.98 37.32
CA ASN A 70 -28.62 24.92 36.88
C ASN A 70 -30.04 24.31 36.78
N THR A 71 -30.29 23.16 37.42
CA THR A 71 -31.64 22.59 37.54
C THR A 71 -32.18 22.72 38.95
N THR A 72 -33.50 22.84 39.03
CA THR A 72 -34.25 22.90 40.30
C THR A 72 -35.19 21.71 40.39
N ARG A 73 -35.31 21.13 41.59
CA ARG A 73 -36.24 20.05 41.90
C ARG A 73 -36.95 20.31 43.22
N GLU A 74 -38.18 19.86 43.31
CA GLU A 74 -38.95 19.88 44.55
C GLU A 74 -38.93 18.48 45.16
N ILE A 75 -38.65 18.41 46.47
CA ILE A 75 -38.67 17.19 47.27
C ILE A 75 -39.81 17.31 48.26
N THR A 76 -40.64 16.27 48.35
CA THR A 76 -41.71 16.18 49.35
C THR A 76 -41.29 15.16 50.40
N ALA A 77 -41.14 15.61 51.65
CA ALA A 77 -40.86 14.75 52.78
C ALA A 77 -42.16 14.17 53.36
N ASP A 78 -42.12 12.92 53.82
CA ASP A 78 -43.27 12.23 54.40
C ASP A 78 -43.69 12.83 55.77
N LYS A 79 -42.77 13.53 56.45
CA LYS A 79 -43.00 14.23 57.72
C LYS A 79 -42.60 15.70 57.61
N THR A 80 -43.21 16.55 58.45
CA THR A 80 -42.84 17.97 58.54
C THR A 80 -41.46 18.14 59.18
N PHE A 81 -40.59 18.92 58.53
CA PHE A 81 -39.25 19.24 59.04
C PHE A 81 -39.21 20.66 59.62
N LYS A 82 -38.51 20.83 60.74
CA LYS A 82 -38.37 22.11 61.45
C LYS A 82 -37.23 22.96 60.88
N ARG A 83 -36.16 22.32 60.42
CA ARG A 83 -34.96 23.01 59.92
C ARG A 83 -34.28 22.17 58.83
N VAL A 84 -33.77 22.87 57.82
CA VAL A 84 -32.93 22.29 56.76
C VAL A 84 -31.50 22.79 56.96
N ARG A 85 -30.53 21.89 56.88
CA ARG A 85 -29.11 22.22 56.91
C ARG A 85 -28.45 21.66 55.66
N ILE A 86 -27.72 22.51 54.95
CA ILE A 86 -26.91 22.12 53.79
C ILE A 86 -25.46 22.10 54.24
N GLN A 87 -24.74 21.00 53.97
CA GLN A 87 -23.34 20.89 54.36
C GLN A 87 -22.44 21.81 53.54
N ASN A 88 -22.67 21.89 52.21
CA ASN A 88 -21.94 22.79 51.32
C ASN A 88 -22.90 23.65 50.48
N PRO A 89 -23.09 24.94 50.82
CA PRO A 89 -24.01 25.84 50.11
C PRO A 89 -23.49 26.29 48.73
N ASN A 90 -22.21 26.09 48.42
CA ASN A 90 -21.64 26.45 47.11
C ASN A 90 -22.07 25.46 46.02
N VAL A 91 -22.45 24.23 46.40
CA VAL A 91 -22.86 23.16 45.48
C VAL A 91 -24.37 23.19 45.26
N LEU A 92 -25.13 23.48 46.32
CA LEU A 92 -26.57 23.28 46.34
C LEU A 92 -27.23 24.35 47.23
N ASN A 93 -28.31 24.93 46.73
CA ASN A 93 -29.17 25.81 47.50
C ASN A 93 -30.51 25.12 47.78
N ALA A 94 -31.07 25.31 48.97
CA ALA A 94 -32.34 24.70 49.35
C ALA A 94 -33.23 25.71 50.07
N ILE A 95 -34.47 25.86 49.59
CA ILE A 95 -35.47 26.80 50.10
C ILE A 95 -36.68 25.99 50.56
N PRO A 96 -37.02 26.01 51.86
CA PRO A 96 -38.22 25.34 52.35
C PRO A 96 -39.47 26.06 51.82
N LEU A 97 -40.44 25.29 51.33
CA LEU A 97 -41.71 25.79 50.80
C LEU A 97 -42.81 25.80 51.87
N GLU A 98 -43.86 26.60 51.64
CA GLU A 98 -45.01 26.67 52.54
C GLU A 98 -45.72 25.30 52.66
N GLY A 99 -45.96 24.86 53.90
CA GLY A 99 -46.52 23.54 54.23
C GLY A 99 -45.61 22.65 55.08
N GLY A 100 -44.35 23.05 55.32
CA GLY A 100 -43.44 22.41 56.29
C GLY A 100 -42.93 21.01 55.90
N ASN A 101 -43.38 20.47 54.77
CA ASN A 101 -43.02 19.15 54.25
C ASN A 101 -42.44 19.17 52.83
N ARG A 102 -42.27 20.35 52.21
CA ARG A 102 -41.76 20.49 50.83
C ARG A 102 -40.51 21.34 50.80
N LEU A 103 -39.51 20.89 50.04
CA LEU A 103 -38.21 21.53 49.92
C LEU A 103 -37.86 21.72 48.44
N GLN A 104 -37.62 22.97 48.03
CA GLN A 104 -37.08 23.25 46.70
C GLN A 104 -35.56 23.25 46.77
N ILE A 105 -34.92 22.41 45.96
CA ILE A 105 -33.48 22.29 45.85
C ILE A 105 -33.03 22.77 44.48
N SER A 106 -32.02 23.64 44.42
CA SER A 106 -31.41 24.16 43.20
C SER A 106 -29.92 23.83 43.15
N ALA A 107 -29.47 23.25 42.04
CA ALA A 107 -28.08 22.89 41.80
C ALA A 107 -27.28 24.11 41.32
N VAL A 108 -26.27 24.52 42.09
CA VAL A 108 -25.46 25.72 41.83
C VAL A 108 -24.11 25.35 41.22
N ALA A 109 -23.42 24.34 41.76
CA ALA A 109 -22.14 23.87 41.24
C ALA A 109 -22.05 22.34 41.27
N THR A 110 -21.18 21.76 40.42
CA THR A 110 -20.95 20.32 40.38
C THR A 110 -20.25 19.83 41.65
N GLY A 111 -20.70 18.71 42.21
CA GLY A 111 -20.13 18.15 43.42
C GLY A 111 -21.09 17.22 44.16
N ILE A 112 -20.59 16.63 45.25
CA ILE A 112 -21.40 15.82 46.17
C ILE A 112 -21.58 16.65 47.44
N THR A 113 -22.83 16.80 47.88
CA THR A 113 -23.17 17.50 49.12
C THR A 113 -24.30 16.77 49.82
N GLN A 114 -24.46 17.02 51.11
CA GLN A 114 -25.51 16.41 51.91
C GLN A 114 -26.48 17.49 52.41
N VAL A 115 -27.76 17.13 52.42
CA VAL A 115 -28.85 17.94 52.96
C VAL A 115 -29.44 17.19 54.14
N ASP A 116 -29.34 17.78 55.32
CA ASP A 116 -29.87 17.24 56.56
C ASP A 116 -31.22 17.92 56.86
N LEU A 117 -32.27 17.10 56.98
CA LEU A 117 -33.61 17.51 57.37
C LEU A 117 -33.83 17.13 58.83
N LEU A 118 -34.08 18.13 59.69
CA LEU A 118 -34.38 17.92 61.10
C LEU A 118 -35.90 17.87 61.30
N GLY A 119 -36.41 16.70 61.70
CA GLY A 119 -37.81 16.46 62.02
C GLY A 119 -38.27 17.10 63.33
N ALA A 120 -39.58 17.12 63.57
CA ALA A 120 -40.16 17.62 64.83
C ALA A 120 -39.87 16.70 66.04
N ASP A 121 -39.51 15.44 65.78
CA ASP A 121 -39.11 14.38 66.72
C ASP A 121 -37.59 14.34 66.97
N ASP A 122 -36.86 15.39 66.55
CA ASP A 122 -35.39 15.48 66.59
C ASP A 122 -34.67 14.43 65.72
N SER A 123 -35.40 13.75 64.82
CA SER A 123 -34.82 12.83 63.85
C SER A 123 -34.10 13.58 62.72
N VAL A 124 -32.89 13.14 62.37
CA VAL A 124 -32.10 13.70 61.28
C VAL A 124 -32.18 12.77 60.07
N HIS A 125 -32.67 13.29 58.95
CA HIS A 125 -32.70 12.58 57.67
C HIS A 125 -31.68 13.22 56.72
N THR A 126 -30.68 12.44 56.31
CA THR A 126 -29.63 12.91 55.40
C THR A 126 -29.89 12.44 53.98
N ILE A 127 -29.97 13.40 53.06
CA ILE A 127 -30.07 13.17 51.61
C ILE A 127 -28.72 13.53 51.00
N GLU A 128 -28.08 12.57 50.35
CA GLU A 128 -26.87 12.81 49.55
C GLU A 128 -27.28 13.27 48.15
N VAL A 129 -26.83 14.45 47.75
CA VAL A 129 -27.12 15.03 46.43
C VAL A 129 -25.83 15.11 45.63
N MET A 130 -25.82 14.41 44.50
CA MET A 130 -24.75 14.46 43.50
C MET A 130 -25.19 15.36 42.35
N VAL A 131 -24.53 16.51 42.20
CA VAL A 131 -24.73 17.44 41.10
C VAL A 131 -23.70 17.18 40.01
N LEU A 132 -24.18 16.91 38.80
CA LEU A 132 -23.39 16.63 37.59
C LEU A 132 -23.47 17.81 36.61
N GLY A 133 -22.45 17.97 35.76
CA GLY A 133 -22.48 18.94 34.67
C GLY A 133 -23.53 18.59 33.60
N ASP A 134 -23.97 19.59 32.83
CA ASP A 134 -24.86 19.37 31.69
C ASP A 134 -24.03 18.97 30.47
N VAL A 135 -24.38 17.84 29.85
CA VAL A 135 -23.70 17.30 28.66
C VAL A 135 -24.59 17.34 27.43
N ARG A 136 -25.87 17.73 27.54
CA ARG A 136 -26.84 17.60 26.44
C ARG A 136 -26.50 18.49 25.25
N GLU A 137 -26.04 19.71 25.53
CA GLU A 137 -25.57 20.64 24.50
C GLU A 137 -24.31 20.11 23.81
N LEU A 138 -23.32 19.67 24.61
CA LEU A 138 -22.08 19.08 24.10
C LEU A 138 -22.34 17.83 23.24
N GLU A 139 -23.21 16.92 23.68
CA GLU A 139 -23.60 15.73 22.92
C GLU A 139 -24.29 16.08 21.60
N THR A 140 -25.06 17.18 21.56
CA THR A 140 -25.72 17.65 20.33
C THR A 140 -24.68 18.18 19.35
N ILE A 141 -23.75 19.02 19.81
CA ILE A 141 -22.67 19.57 18.97
C ILE A 141 -21.79 18.45 18.42
N LEU A 142 -21.36 17.51 19.27
CA LEU A 142 -20.53 16.39 18.83
C LEU A 142 -21.23 15.51 17.79
N ARG A 143 -22.55 15.36 17.89
CA ARG A 143 -23.35 14.58 16.93
C ARG A 143 -23.55 15.30 15.61
N ASP A 144 -23.66 16.62 15.62
CA ASP A 144 -23.82 17.43 14.42
C ASP A 144 -22.49 17.59 13.66
N GLU A 145 -21.37 17.78 14.37
CA GLU A 145 -20.04 17.92 13.78
C GLU A 145 -19.48 16.58 13.27
N PHE A 146 -19.74 15.47 14.00
CA PHE A 146 -19.23 14.14 13.66
C PHE A 146 -20.38 13.12 13.47
N PRO A 147 -21.14 13.19 12.37
CA PRO A 147 -22.28 12.31 12.13
C PRO A 147 -21.91 10.83 11.98
N ASP A 148 -20.68 10.55 11.52
CA ASP A 148 -20.17 9.19 11.31
C ASP A 148 -19.49 8.60 12.57
N ALA A 149 -19.39 9.37 13.66
CA ALA A 149 -18.80 8.93 14.91
C ALA A 149 -19.88 8.56 15.93
N ASN A 150 -19.65 7.49 16.70
CA ASN A 150 -20.52 7.14 17.81
C ASN A 150 -19.84 7.58 19.10
N LEU A 151 -20.11 8.82 19.52
CA LEU A 151 -19.54 9.46 20.70
C LEU A 151 -20.58 9.51 21.82
N ARG A 152 -20.15 9.16 23.04
CA ARG A 152 -20.95 9.23 24.26
C ARG A 152 -20.17 9.96 25.34
N VAL A 153 -20.77 10.98 25.91
CA VAL A 153 -20.16 11.79 26.97
C VAL A 153 -20.77 11.42 28.31
N THR A 154 -19.93 11.04 29.27
CA THR A 154 -20.37 10.75 30.64
C THR A 154 -19.78 11.80 31.58
N PRO A 155 -20.60 12.64 32.24
CA PRO A 155 -20.10 13.65 33.17
C PRO A 155 -19.59 12.98 34.45
N VAL A 156 -18.44 13.44 34.95
CA VAL A 156 -17.78 12.95 36.17
C VAL A 156 -17.25 14.11 37.00
N GLN A 157 -17.88 14.41 38.14
CA GLN A 157 -17.48 15.52 39.02
C GLN A 157 -17.32 16.85 38.25
N GLN A 158 -16.09 17.34 38.10
CA GLN A 158 -15.71 18.56 37.37
C GLN A 158 -15.18 18.25 35.95
N GLY A 159 -15.35 17.04 35.46
CA GLY A 159 -14.82 16.58 34.17
C GLY A 159 -15.84 15.79 33.35
N CYS A 160 -15.40 15.33 32.18
CA CYS A 160 -16.16 14.39 31.37
C CYS A 160 -15.28 13.24 30.88
N ILE A 161 -15.90 12.05 30.76
CA ILE A 161 -15.32 10.91 30.05
C ILE A 161 -15.97 10.89 28.68
N VAL A 162 -15.15 11.01 27.63
CA VAL A 162 -15.60 10.87 26.25
C VAL A 162 -15.24 9.46 25.81
N SER A 163 -16.24 8.68 25.44
CA SER A 163 -16.08 7.29 25.01
C SER A 163 -16.78 7.09 23.68
N GLY A 164 -16.21 6.30 22.79
CA GLY A 164 -16.82 6.09 21.49
C GLY A 164 -15.86 5.63 20.42
N PHE A 165 -16.33 5.69 19.18
CA PHE A 165 -15.59 5.33 17.99
C PHE A 165 -15.54 6.50 17.02
N VAL A 166 -14.35 6.73 16.46
CA VAL A 166 -14.08 7.79 15.47
C VAL A 166 -13.28 7.20 14.31
N ASN A 167 -13.50 7.70 13.09
CA ASN A 167 -12.93 7.12 11.86
C ASN A 167 -11.51 7.60 11.52
N SER A 168 -10.98 8.57 12.26
CA SER A 168 -9.68 9.20 12.02
C SER A 168 -9.08 9.67 13.34
N ASP A 169 -7.77 9.59 13.46
CA ASP A 169 -7.01 10.15 14.59
C ASP A 169 -7.15 11.68 14.67
N GLU A 170 -7.29 12.35 13.52
CA GLU A 170 -7.45 13.81 13.43
C GLU A 170 -8.71 14.30 14.17
N HIS A 171 -9.82 13.58 13.99
CA HIS A 171 -11.08 13.87 14.68
C HIS A 171 -11.00 13.62 16.20
N VAL A 172 -10.15 12.70 16.68
CA VAL A 172 -9.98 12.49 18.12
C VAL A 172 -9.45 13.75 18.79
N HIS A 173 -8.51 14.43 18.15
CA HIS A 173 -7.95 15.68 18.67
C HIS A 173 -9.02 16.79 18.74
N GLU A 174 -9.82 16.95 17.68
CA GLU A 174 -10.90 17.93 17.62
C GLU A 174 -11.99 17.66 18.66
N VAL A 175 -12.41 16.41 18.85
CA VAL A 175 -13.39 16.01 19.87
C VAL A 175 -12.91 16.39 21.28
N ILE A 176 -11.63 16.16 21.58
CA ILE A 176 -11.06 16.52 22.89
C ILE A 176 -11.07 18.04 23.07
N GLN A 177 -10.64 18.81 22.07
CA GLN A 177 -10.65 20.28 22.13
C GLN A 177 -12.05 20.84 22.39
N ILE A 178 -13.08 20.30 21.72
CA ILE A 178 -14.47 20.71 21.94
C ILE A 178 -14.91 20.40 23.38
N CYS A 179 -14.53 19.24 23.91
CA CYS A 179 -14.88 18.85 25.29
C CYS A 179 -14.17 19.70 26.35
N GLU A 180 -12.93 20.13 26.10
CA GLU A 180 -12.15 21.00 27.00
C GLU A 180 -12.77 22.41 27.14
N LEU A 181 -13.59 22.85 26.19
CA LEU A 181 -14.34 24.11 26.30
C LEU A 181 -15.45 24.05 27.36
N TYR A 182 -16.01 22.87 27.62
CA TYR A 182 -17.13 22.68 28.55
C TYR A 182 -16.68 22.16 29.92
N PHE A 183 -15.61 21.36 29.96
CA PHE A 183 -15.11 20.73 31.20
C PHE A 183 -13.60 20.95 31.35
N PRO A 184 -13.11 21.35 32.54
CA PRO A 184 -11.68 21.56 32.78
C PRO A 184 -10.86 20.27 32.75
N THR A 185 -11.49 19.09 32.86
CA THR A 185 -10.81 17.80 32.78
C THR A 185 -11.55 16.85 31.85
N VAL A 186 -10.88 16.35 30.83
CA VAL A 186 -11.43 15.42 29.84
C VAL A 186 -10.63 14.12 29.87
N ILE A 187 -11.31 13.00 30.10
CA ILE A 187 -10.71 11.67 30.03
C ILE A 187 -11.05 11.08 28.68
N ASN A 188 -10.03 10.95 27.82
CA ASN A 188 -10.15 10.34 26.51
C ASN A 188 -10.26 8.81 26.61
N LYS A 189 -11.40 8.26 26.19
CA LYS A 189 -11.64 6.83 25.93
C LYS A 189 -12.21 6.61 24.52
N VAL A 190 -11.90 7.50 23.60
CA VAL A 190 -12.28 7.39 22.20
C VAL A 190 -11.32 6.44 21.51
N ASN A 191 -11.88 5.44 20.82
CA ASN A 191 -11.13 4.53 19.99
C ASN A 191 -11.21 4.96 18.52
N VAL A 192 -10.09 4.88 17.82
CA VAL A 192 -10.08 5.02 16.37
C VAL A 192 -10.51 3.69 15.76
N THR A 193 -11.63 3.68 15.05
CA THR A 193 -12.11 2.51 14.31
C THR A 193 -11.42 2.45 12.96
N GLY A 194 -10.88 1.27 12.65
CA GLY A 194 -10.35 0.93 11.33
C GLY A 194 -8.91 0.48 11.39
N VAL A 195 -8.69 -0.84 11.46
CA VAL A 195 -7.40 -1.40 11.02
C VAL A 195 -7.48 -1.49 9.52
N TYR A 196 -7.09 -0.42 8.84
CA TYR A 196 -6.98 -0.46 7.39
C TYR A 196 -5.74 -1.25 7.03
N THR A 197 -5.95 -2.29 6.25
CA THR A 197 -4.86 -2.99 5.60
C THR A 197 -4.80 -2.48 4.17
N ILE A 198 -3.61 -2.07 3.74
CA ILE A 198 -3.37 -1.45 2.44
C ILE A 198 -2.52 -2.44 1.66
N GLN A 199 -3.01 -2.84 0.48
CA GLN A 199 -2.22 -3.56 -0.50
C GLN A 199 -1.66 -2.56 -1.50
N LEU A 200 -0.35 -2.57 -1.65
CA LEU A 200 0.34 -1.78 -2.66
C LEU A 200 0.68 -2.66 -3.85
N GLU A 201 0.18 -2.29 -5.03
CA GLU A 201 0.64 -2.82 -6.30
C GLU A 201 1.61 -1.81 -6.94
N THR A 202 2.85 -2.23 -7.18
CA THR A 202 3.84 -1.39 -7.87
C THR A 202 4.20 -2.04 -9.18
N GLN A 203 4.22 -1.27 -10.27
CA GLN A 203 4.61 -1.77 -11.59
C GLN A 203 5.80 -0.98 -12.11
N ILE A 204 6.86 -1.70 -12.46
CA ILE A 204 8.11 -1.16 -13.00
C ILE A 204 8.25 -1.74 -14.40
N MET A 205 8.11 -0.88 -15.40
CA MET A 205 8.09 -1.24 -16.80
C MET A 205 9.32 -0.63 -17.48
N GLU A 206 10.19 -1.46 -18.02
CA GLU A 206 11.30 -1.02 -18.85
C GLU A 206 11.26 -1.64 -20.24
N ILE A 207 11.53 -0.83 -21.25
CA ILE A 207 11.80 -1.24 -22.62
C ILE A 207 13.17 -0.70 -23.01
N SER A 208 14.07 -1.58 -23.41
CA SER A 208 15.38 -1.22 -23.97
C SER A 208 15.46 -1.73 -25.40
N ARG A 209 15.76 -0.83 -26.33
CA ARG A 209 15.90 -1.08 -27.76
C ARG A 209 17.28 -0.66 -28.22
N THR A 210 18.03 -1.60 -28.79
CA THR A 210 19.30 -1.31 -29.47
C THR A 210 19.13 -1.60 -30.95
N LYS A 211 19.35 -0.61 -31.81
CA LYS A 211 19.34 -0.77 -33.27
C LYS A 211 20.76 -0.49 -33.78
N LEU A 212 21.36 -1.48 -34.42
CA LEU A 212 22.64 -1.35 -35.11
C LEU A 212 22.38 -1.44 -36.61
N ARG A 213 22.91 -0.47 -37.36
CA ARG A 213 22.90 -0.44 -38.82
C ARG A 213 24.32 -0.19 -39.28
N GLU A 214 24.75 -0.98 -40.24
CA GLU A 214 26.08 -0.83 -40.81
C GLU A 214 26.02 -1.11 -42.30
N LEU A 215 26.62 -0.23 -43.09
CA LEU A 215 26.82 -0.42 -44.51
C LEU A 215 28.22 0.03 -44.87
N GLY A 216 29.03 -0.89 -45.39
CA GLY A 216 30.37 -0.62 -45.89
C GLY A 216 30.72 -1.56 -47.04
N VAL A 217 31.59 -1.07 -47.93
CA VAL A 217 32.09 -1.82 -49.08
C VAL A 217 33.60 -1.70 -49.10
N ASP A 218 34.29 -2.83 -49.00
CA ASP A 218 35.71 -2.92 -49.32
C ASP A 218 35.88 -3.56 -50.68
N TRP A 219 36.93 -3.16 -51.38
CA TRP A 219 37.32 -3.79 -52.62
C TRP A 219 38.83 -3.72 -52.81
N ALA A 220 39.34 -4.67 -53.54
CA ALA A 220 40.75 -4.78 -53.85
C ALA A 220 40.92 -5.32 -55.26
N PHE A 221 41.88 -4.75 -55.97
CA PHE A 221 42.28 -5.15 -57.30
C PHE A 221 43.79 -5.39 -57.30
N GLY A 222 44.22 -6.56 -57.76
CA GLY A 222 45.62 -6.91 -57.95
C GLY A 222 45.88 -7.26 -59.41
N ASN A 223 47.05 -6.88 -59.91
CA ASN A 223 47.56 -7.35 -61.19
C ASN A 223 49.06 -7.64 -61.10
N GLY A 224 49.42 -8.92 -60.99
CA GLY A 224 50.80 -9.36 -60.83
C GLY A 224 51.40 -8.86 -59.51
N ASN A 225 52.29 -7.88 -59.60
CA ASN A 225 52.98 -7.27 -58.45
C ASN A 225 52.30 -5.96 -57.98
N ASP A 226 51.32 -5.46 -58.72
CA ASP A 226 50.63 -4.20 -58.42
C ASP A 226 49.29 -4.48 -57.72
N ALA A 227 48.94 -3.63 -56.75
CA ALA A 227 47.69 -3.74 -56.00
C ALA A 227 47.12 -2.35 -55.66
N ILE A 228 45.81 -2.21 -55.83
CA ILE A 228 45.03 -1.06 -55.36
C ILE A 228 43.90 -1.62 -54.51
N SER A 229 43.75 -1.12 -53.29
CA SER A 229 42.68 -1.57 -52.41
C SER A 229 42.09 -0.43 -51.60
N GLN A 230 40.79 -0.53 -51.35
CA GLN A 230 40.06 0.22 -50.35
C GLN A 230 39.70 -0.81 -49.26
N THR A 231 40.36 -0.67 -48.11
CA THR A 231 40.18 -1.54 -46.93
C THR A 231 39.89 -0.72 -45.68
N VAL A 232 39.38 0.50 -45.85
CA VAL A 232 39.11 1.44 -44.75
C VAL A 232 38.10 0.85 -43.76
N ASN A 233 37.28 -0.10 -44.21
CA ASN A 233 36.25 -0.73 -43.38
C ASN A 233 36.75 -2.01 -42.69
N GLY A 234 37.96 -2.49 -43.02
CA GLY A 234 38.55 -3.70 -42.43
C GLY A 234 37.78 -4.99 -42.73
N ILE A 235 36.96 -5.01 -43.78
CA ILE A 235 36.19 -6.16 -44.27
C ILE A 235 37.10 -7.04 -45.15
N VAL A 236 37.99 -6.44 -45.92
CA VAL A 236 39.04 -7.12 -46.68
C VAL A 236 40.40 -6.81 -46.05
N SER A 237 41.20 -7.85 -45.83
CA SER A 237 42.61 -7.74 -45.49
C SER A 237 43.46 -7.84 -46.76
N ALA A 238 44.39 -6.90 -46.94
CA ALA A 238 45.34 -6.87 -48.03
C ALA A 238 46.76 -7.03 -47.47
N THR A 239 47.48 -8.07 -47.89
CA THR A 239 48.91 -8.27 -47.58
C THR A 239 49.67 -8.42 -48.90
N GLY A 240 50.25 -7.31 -49.38
CA GLY A 240 50.81 -7.27 -50.73
C GLY A 240 49.72 -7.45 -51.79
N THR A 241 49.88 -8.44 -52.67
CA THR A 241 48.93 -8.77 -53.75
C THR A 241 47.94 -9.87 -53.37
N ALA A 242 48.00 -10.35 -52.12
CA ALA A 242 47.06 -11.31 -51.56
C ALA A 242 45.93 -10.59 -50.81
N PHE A 243 44.68 -10.98 -51.11
CA PHE A 243 43.48 -10.43 -50.49
C PHE A 243 42.65 -11.54 -49.87
N ALA A 244 42.09 -11.28 -48.69
CA ALA A 244 41.22 -12.21 -47.98
C ALA A 244 40.11 -11.46 -47.23
N GLY A 245 38.94 -12.08 -47.09
CA GLY A 245 37.89 -11.59 -46.19
C GLY A 245 38.31 -11.74 -44.73
N THR A 246 37.88 -10.82 -43.87
CA THR A 246 38.19 -10.83 -42.43
C THR A 246 37.21 -11.68 -41.61
N GLY A 247 36.21 -12.30 -42.24
CA GLY A 247 35.15 -13.07 -41.58
C GLY A 247 34.02 -12.20 -41.02
N SER A 248 34.05 -10.89 -41.33
CA SER A 248 33.03 -9.92 -40.91
C SER A 248 32.16 -9.42 -42.07
N GLU A 249 32.43 -9.91 -43.29
CA GLU A 249 31.66 -9.64 -44.49
C GLU A 249 30.28 -10.30 -44.48
N THR A 250 29.27 -9.61 -45.02
CA THR A 250 27.94 -10.19 -45.27
C THR A 250 27.86 -10.84 -46.64
N PHE A 251 28.55 -10.26 -47.62
CA PHE A 251 28.65 -10.76 -48.98
C PHE A 251 30.07 -10.55 -49.49
N LYS A 252 30.60 -11.52 -50.24
CA LYS A 252 31.90 -11.42 -50.89
C LYS A 252 31.82 -11.89 -52.33
N LEU A 253 32.51 -11.15 -53.20
CA LEU A 253 32.75 -11.48 -54.58
C LEU A 253 34.27 -11.51 -54.79
N GLY A 254 34.77 -12.59 -55.36
CA GLY A 254 36.18 -12.73 -55.72
C GLY A 254 36.29 -13.32 -57.12
N VAL A 255 37.04 -12.66 -57.99
CA VAL A 255 37.40 -13.15 -59.33
C VAL A 255 38.92 -13.21 -59.37
N ILE A 256 39.47 -14.37 -59.71
CA ILE A 256 40.91 -14.57 -59.81
C ILE A 256 41.17 -15.22 -61.17
N GLU A 257 41.94 -14.55 -62.02
CA GLU A 257 42.32 -15.02 -63.33
C GLU A 257 43.81 -14.74 -63.58
N ASN A 258 44.63 -15.79 -63.63
CA ASN A 258 46.08 -15.71 -63.77
C ASN A 258 46.74 -14.76 -62.76
N SER A 259 47.21 -13.60 -63.22
CA SER A 259 47.83 -12.55 -62.40
C SER A 259 46.85 -11.47 -61.95
N THR A 260 45.62 -11.44 -62.48
CA THR A 260 44.61 -10.42 -62.15
C THR A 260 43.64 -10.97 -61.12
N SER A 261 43.44 -10.22 -60.04
CA SER A 261 42.48 -10.56 -59.00
C SER A 261 41.62 -9.35 -58.65
N PHE A 262 40.33 -9.57 -58.48
CA PHE A 262 39.39 -8.59 -57.99
C PHE A 262 38.61 -9.19 -56.83
N PHE A 263 38.62 -8.51 -55.70
CA PHE A 263 37.85 -8.85 -54.52
C PHE A 263 36.97 -7.67 -54.16
N SER A 264 35.73 -7.95 -53.80
CA SER A 264 34.84 -6.98 -53.18
C SER A 264 34.10 -7.67 -52.05
N ALA A 265 34.02 -7.01 -50.91
CA ALA A 265 33.26 -7.47 -49.79
C ALA A 265 32.33 -6.36 -49.31
N ILE A 266 31.09 -6.74 -49.05
CA ILE A 266 30.05 -5.84 -48.57
C ILE A 266 29.68 -6.29 -47.17
N ARG A 267 29.69 -5.34 -46.23
CA ARG A 267 29.11 -5.50 -44.91
C ARG A 267 27.83 -4.68 -44.86
N ALA A 268 26.70 -5.37 -44.82
CA ALA A 268 25.37 -4.77 -44.78
C ALA A 268 24.61 -5.42 -43.63
N LEU A 269 24.75 -4.85 -42.43
CA LEU A 269 24.20 -5.39 -41.20
C LEU A 269 23.04 -4.51 -40.71
N ARG A 270 21.94 -5.15 -40.34
CA ARG A 270 20.87 -4.54 -39.55
C ARG A 270 20.53 -5.47 -38.42
N GLN A 271 20.77 -5.03 -37.19
CA GLN A 271 20.49 -5.79 -35.98
C GLN A 271 19.59 -4.96 -35.07
N ASN A 272 18.51 -5.58 -34.59
CA ASN A 272 17.62 -5.00 -33.60
C ASN A 272 17.62 -5.90 -32.37
N ASN A 273 17.93 -5.35 -31.22
CA ASN A 273 17.85 -6.02 -29.93
C ASN A 273 16.75 -5.34 -29.10
N LEU A 274 15.86 -6.13 -28.49
CA LEU A 274 14.75 -5.64 -27.69
C LEU A 274 14.73 -6.41 -26.37
N VAL A 275 14.79 -5.68 -25.28
CA VAL A 275 14.64 -6.21 -23.92
C VAL A 275 13.43 -5.53 -23.29
N LYS A 276 12.53 -6.34 -22.72
CA LYS A 276 11.37 -5.86 -21.97
C LYS A 276 11.44 -6.44 -20.56
N VAL A 277 11.39 -5.56 -19.57
CA VAL A 277 11.36 -5.93 -18.16
C VAL A 277 10.05 -5.44 -17.56
N LEU A 278 9.34 -6.32 -16.87
CA LEU A 278 8.14 -5.99 -16.11
C LEU A 278 8.29 -6.62 -14.72
N ALA A 279 8.44 -5.77 -13.70
CA ALA A 279 8.37 -6.20 -12.31
C ALA A 279 7.09 -5.65 -11.70
N SER A 280 6.29 -6.52 -11.07
CA SER A 280 5.02 -6.15 -10.45
C SER A 280 4.94 -6.63 -9.00
N PRO A 281 5.82 -6.16 -8.09
CA PRO A 281 5.74 -6.55 -6.69
C PRO A 281 4.43 -6.06 -6.05
N THR A 282 3.83 -6.96 -5.27
CA THR A 282 2.64 -6.65 -4.46
C THR A 282 2.95 -6.94 -3.00
N LEU A 283 2.57 -6.04 -2.10
CA LEU A 283 2.81 -6.22 -0.67
C LEU A 283 1.69 -5.54 0.11
N THR A 284 1.26 -6.19 1.19
CA THR A 284 0.14 -5.75 2.02
C THR A 284 0.64 -5.43 3.42
N ALA A 285 0.21 -4.28 3.97
CA ALA A 285 0.66 -3.77 5.26
C ALA A 285 -0.50 -3.12 6.03
N VAL A 286 -0.39 -3.13 7.35
CA VAL A 286 -1.30 -2.38 8.23
C VAL A 286 -0.98 -0.89 8.16
N ASP A 287 -2.00 -0.06 8.29
CA ASP A 287 -1.90 1.40 8.37
C ASP A 287 -0.78 1.86 9.33
N GLY A 288 0.12 2.71 8.82
CA GLY A 288 1.24 3.28 9.55
C GLY A 288 2.40 2.32 9.85
N ARG A 289 2.34 1.05 9.41
CA ARG A 289 3.41 0.06 9.63
C ARG A 289 4.31 -0.05 8.40
N PRO A 290 5.65 0.04 8.55
CA PRO A 290 6.56 -0.27 7.46
C PRO A 290 6.47 -1.74 7.06
N ALA A 291 6.49 -1.98 5.75
CA ALA A 291 6.56 -3.31 5.17
C ALA A 291 7.65 -3.38 4.11
N SER A 292 8.31 -4.53 4.03
CA SER A 292 9.38 -4.83 3.09
C SER A 292 9.11 -6.16 2.40
N PHE A 293 9.24 -6.19 1.09
CA PHE A 293 9.23 -7.40 0.28
C PHE A 293 10.55 -7.51 -0.44
N ASN A 294 11.20 -8.68 -0.37
CA ASN A 294 12.41 -8.97 -1.12
C ASN A 294 12.25 -10.31 -1.85
N SER A 295 12.49 -10.30 -3.16
CA SER A 295 12.46 -11.47 -4.02
C SER A 295 13.67 -11.42 -4.94
N GLY A 296 14.67 -12.25 -4.65
CA GLY A 296 15.96 -12.13 -5.27
C GLY A 296 16.96 -13.18 -4.79
N GLY A 297 18.22 -12.96 -5.15
CA GLY A 297 19.33 -13.76 -4.67
C GLY A 297 20.47 -12.86 -4.19
N GLU A 298 21.56 -13.47 -3.77
CA GLU A 298 22.78 -12.77 -3.37
C GLU A 298 23.94 -13.17 -4.29
N ILE A 299 24.74 -12.20 -4.70
CA ILE A 299 25.97 -12.43 -5.46
C ILE A 299 27.16 -12.22 -4.53
N PRO A 300 28.06 -13.20 -4.40
CA PRO A 300 29.31 -13.01 -3.68
C PRO A 300 30.23 -12.10 -4.51
N ILE A 301 30.58 -10.95 -3.97
CA ILE A 301 31.62 -10.05 -4.48
C ILE A 301 32.89 -10.20 -3.65
N VAL A 302 34.02 -10.19 -4.34
CA VAL A 302 35.34 -10.37 -3.73
C VAL A 302 35.89 -9.00 -3.36
N VAL A 303 36.08 -8.73 -2.07
CA VAL A 303 36.60 -7.46 -1.55
C VAL A 303 37.95 -7.67 -0.85
N PRO A 304 38.93 -6.77 -1.04
CA PRO A 304 40.24 -6.89 -0.39
C PRO A 304 40.10 -6.63 1.12
N ALA A 305 40.51 -7.60 1.94
CA ALA A 305 40.44 -7.51 3.41
C ALA A 305 41.76 -7.01 4.06
N GLY A 306 42.68 -6.44 3.27
CA GLY A 306 44.02 -6.03 3.72
C GLY A 306 45.02 -7.20 3.78
N LEU A 307 46.33 -6.90 3.79
CA LEU A 307 47.42 -7.89 3.89
C LEU A 307 47.37 -9.05 2.87
N GLY A 308 46.80 -8.81 1.68
CA GLY A 308 46.61 -9.86 0.66
C GLY A 308 45.50 -10.87 0.98
N GLN A 309 44.71 -10.64 2.03
CA GLN A 309 43.52 -11.42 2.36
C GLN A 309 42.33 -10.99 1.50
N VAL A 310 41.48 -11.96 1.20
CA VAL A 310 40.30 -11.78 0.36
C VAL A 310 39.07 -12.06 1.23
N ALA A 311 38.16 -11.10 1.32
CA ALA A 311 36.85 -11.28 1.94
C ALA A 311 35.77 -11.42 0.85
N ILE A 312 34.69 -12.12 1.20
CA ILE A 312 33.51 -12.26 0.35
C ILE A 312 32.41 -11.44 1.00
N GLU A 313 31.90 -10.44 0.28
CA GLU A 313 30.72 -9.66 0.65
C GLU A 313 29.56 -10.12 -0.24
N PHE A 314 28.37 -10.30 0.32
CA PHE A 314 27.19 -10.67 -0.45
C PHE A 314 26.40 -9.41 -0.82
N ARG A 315 26.04 -9.28 -2.11
CA ARG A 315 25.19 -8.20 -2.63
C ARG A 315 23.87 -8.78 -3.11
N GLU A 316 22.78 -8.32 -2.53
CA GLU A 316 21.42 -8.68 -2.97
C GLU A 316 21.13 -8.13 -4.39
N PHE A 317 20.44 -8.92 -5.19
CA PHE A 317 19.85 -8.51 -6.47
C PHE A 317 18.47 -9.14 -6.61
N GLY A 318 17.61 -8.55 -7.44
CA GLY A 318 16.21 -8.97 -7.59
C GLY A 318 15.25 -7.80 -7.42
N THR A 319 14.02 -8.09 -7.01
CA THR A 319 12.97 -7.10 -6.79
C THR A 319 12.75 -6.92 -5.29
N ARG A 320 12.91 -5.68 -4.83
CA ARG A 320 12.65 -5.24 -3.47
C ARG A 320 11.66 -4.09 -3.47
N LEU A 321 10.70 -4.14 -2.55
CA LEU A 321 9.69 -3.10 -2.36
C LEU A 321 9.59 -2.80 -0.87
N ASP A 322 10.03 -1.61 -0.48
CA ASP A 322 9.82 -1.09 0.85
C ASP A 322 8.79 0.03 0.79
N TYR A 323 7.78 -0.01 1.66
CA TYR A 323 6.83 1.09 1.75
C TYR A 323 6.25 1.28 3.15
N VAL A 324 5.74 2.49 3.38
CA VAL A 324 4.90 2.85 4.52
C VAL A 324 3.67 3.55 3.95
N ALA A 325 2.48 3.05 4.30
CA ALA A 325 1.24 3.66 3.88
C ALA A 325 0.47 4.14 5.12
N LYS A 326 -0.07 5.36 5.06
CA LYS A 326 -0.90 5.94 6.11
C LYS A 326 -2.23 6.43 5.56
N VAL A 327 -3.35 5.98 6.12
CA VAL A 327 -4.68 6.47 5.77
C VAL A 327 -4.85 7.90 6.29
N ARG A 328 -5.38 8.78 5.44
CA ARG A 328 -5.74 10.16 5.75
C ARG A 328 -7.26 10.33 5.64
N GLY A 329 -7.77 11.42 6.23
CA GLY A 329 -9.17 11.80 6.09
C GLY A 329 -9.60 11.89 4.62
N ASN A 330 -10.87 11.62 4.35
CA ASN A 330 -11.47 11.58 3.01
C ASN A 330 -11.01 10.40 2.12
N GLY A 331 -10.55 9.29 2.70
CA GLY A 331 -10.22 8.06 1.95
C GLY A 331 -8.95 8.17 1.09
N ARG A 332 -8.08 9.14 1.39
CA ARG A 332 -6.77 9.29 0.76
C ARG A 332 -5.72 8.49 1.52
N ILE A 333 -4.68 8.06 0.81
CA ILE A 333 -3.58 7.28 1.35
C ILE A 333 -2.31 8.08 1.08
N TRP A 334 -1.62 8.44 2.15
CA TRP A 334 -0.25 8.93 2.07
C TRP A 334 0.69 7.72 1.99
N LEU A 335 1.60 7.72 1.03
CA LEU A 335 2.46 6.60 0.72
C LEU A 335 3.91 7.07 0.60
N GLU A 336 4.79 6.50 1.40
CA GLU A 336 6.24 6.58 1.20
C GLU A 336 6.71 5.25 0.61
N VAL A 337 7.33 5.29 -0.57
CA VAL A 337 7.61 4.08 -1.36
C VAL A 337 9.02 4.10 -1.95
N ARG A 338 9.67 2.93 -1.87
CA ARG A 338 11.02 2.66 -2.36
C ARG A 338 11.06 1.34 -3.13
N PRO A 339 10.67 1.34 -4.40
CA PRO A 339 10.88 0.19 -5.26
C PRO A 339 12.34 0.13 -5.71
N TYR A 340 12.90 -1.08 -5.70
CA TYR A 340 14.26 -1.38 -6.14
C TYR A 340 14.24 -2.65 -7.00
N VAL A 341 14.70 -2.57 -8.24
CA VAL A 341 14.84 -3.72 -9.14
C VAL A 341 16.27 -3.78 -9.63
N SER A 342 16.95 -4.88 -9.37
CA SER A 342 18.33 -5.14 -9.79
C SER A 342 18.42 -6.45 -10.56
N GLU A 343 19.12 -6.39 -11.68
CA GLU A 343 19.38 -7.54 -12.55
C GLU A 343 20.89 -7.71 -12.73
N ILE A 344 21.31 -8.96 -12.90
CA ILE A 344 22.68 -9.28 -13.29
C ILE A 344 22.87 -8.87 -14.75
N ASP A 345 23.88 -8.06 -15.00
CA ASP A 345 24.28 -7.62 -16.33
C ASP A 345 25.69 -8.14 -16.66
N PRO A 346 25.79 -9.29 -17.36
CA PRO A 346 27.08 -9.85 -17.76
C PRO A 346 27.89 -8.92 -18.67
N SER A 347 27.24 -8.01 -19.41
CA SER A 347 27.97 -7.08 -20.31
C SER A 347 28.81 -6.06 -19.57
N ARG A 348 28.51 -5.83 -18.28
CA ARG A 348 29.25 -4.95 -17.37
C ARG A 348 30.16 -5.70 -16.40
N SER A 349 30.47 -6.98 -16.67
CA SER A 349 31.34 -7.76 -15.81
C SER A 349 32.78 -7.27 -15.84
N VAL A 350 33.47 -7.36 -14.70
CA VAL A 350 34.91 -7.07 -14.58
C VAL A 350 35.62 -8.35 -14.14
N THR A 351 36.71 -8.70 -14.84
CA THR A 351 37.56 -9.83 -14.45
C THR A 351 38.75 -9.33 -13.65
N ILE A 352 38.87 -9.77 -12.40
CA ILE A 352 39.97 -9.43 -11.49
C ILE A 352 40.64 -10.73 -11.06
N SER A 353 41.92 -10.89 -11.36
CA SER A 353 42.72 -12.07 -10.97
C SER A 353 42.10 -13.42 -11.36
N GLY A 354 41.43 -13.49 -12.51
CA GLY A 354 40.75 -14.70 -13.01
C GLY A 354 39.32 -14.91 -12.47
N VAL A 355 38.84 -14.06 -11.56
CA VAL A 355 37.45 -14.08 -11.06
C VAL A 355 36.63 -13.06 -11.83
N THR A 356 35.52 -13.49 -12.43
CA THR A 356 34.60 -12.60 -13.15
C THR A 356 33.49 -12.15 -12.21
N VAL A 357 33.47 -10.86 -11.89
CA VAL A 357 32.42 -10.23 -11.09
C VAL A 357 31.41 -9.60 -12.03
N PRO A 358 30.15 -10.06 -12.07
CA PRO A 358 29.15 -9.50 -12.97
C PRO A 358 28.75 -8.09 -12.52
N GLY A 359 28.39 -7.23 -13.48
CA GLY A 359 27.80 -5.94 -13.18
C GLY A 359 26.35 -6.08 -12.73
N LEU A 360 25.85 -5.09 -12.01
CA LEU A 360 24.43 -4.98 -11.65
C LEU A 360 23.79 -3.80 -12.38
N ARG A 361 22.60 -4.03 -12.92
CA ARG A 361 21.75 -2.97 -13.49
C ARG A 361 20.58 -2.75 -12.56
N SER A 362 20.61 -1.66 -11.80
CA SER A 362 19.58 -1.31 -10.81
C SER A 362 18.68 -0.18 -11.29
N ARG A 363 17.42 -0.24 -10.91
CA ARG A 363 16.43 0.84 -10.98
C ARG A 363 15.89 1.05 -9.59
N PHE A 364 15.96 2.29 -9.11
CA PHE A 364 15.40 2.65 -7.82
C PHE A 364 14.83 4.05 -7.88
N LEU A 365 13.84 4.31 -7.03
CA LEU A 365 13.40 5.66 -6.67
C LEU A 365 12.98 5.67 -5.21
N GLU A 366 12.91 6.85 -4.60
CA GLU A 366 12.40 7.06 -3.26
C GLU A 366 11.54 8.31 -3.29
N THR A 367 10.26 8.18 -2.92
CA THR A 367 9.33 9.30 -2.97
C THR A 367 8.15 9.11 -2.00
N GLY A 368 7.53 10.24 -1.64
CA GLY A 368 6.30 10.30 -0.86
C GLY A 368 5.18 10.93 -1.69
N VAL A 369 4.05 10.23 -1.83
CA VAL A 369 2.90 10.66 -2.64
C VAL A 369 1.60 10.49 -1.87
N GLU A 370 0.56 11.24 -2.25
CA GLU A 370 -0.80 11.08 -1.71
C GLU A 370 -1.77 10.81 -2.85
N LEU A 371 -2.56 9.76 -2.73
CA LEU A 371 -3.52 9.33 -3.75
C LEU A 371 -4.69 8.57 -3.12
N GLY A 372 -5.83 8.51 -3.81
CA GLY A 372 -6.98 7.72 -3.36
C GLY A 372 -6.78 6.22 -3.55
N ALA A 373 -7.49 5.41 -2.76
CA ALA A 373 -7.53 3.96 -2.98
C ALA A 373 -8.08 3.62 -4.38
N GLY A 374 -7.42 2.70 -5.08
CA GLY A 374 -7.72 2.30 -6.46
C GLY A 374 -7.20 3.25 -7.54
N GLN A 375 -6.55 4.36 -7.18
CA GLN A 375 -5.95 5.26 -8.15
C GLN A 375 -4.51 4.85 -8.46
N THR A 376 -4.14 4.89 -9.74
CA THR A 376 -2.76 4.66 -10.18
C THR A 376 -2.05 5.98 -10.36
N LEU A 377 -0.85 6.12 -9.78
CA LEU A 377 0.02 7.28 -9.96
C LEU A 377 1.37 6.84 -10.51
N ALA A 378 1.85 7.54 -11.55
CA ALA A 378 3.22 7.41 -12.03
C ALA A 378 4.16 8.14 -11.07
N LEU A 379 5.10 7.40 -10.47
CA LEU A 379 6.10 7.94 -9.55
C LEU A 379 7.30 8.54 -10.29
N GLY A 380 7.63 7.99 -11.44
CA GLY A 380 8.76 8.42 -12.24
C GLY A 380 8.80 7.74 -13.59
N GLY A 381 9.54 8.35 -14.52
CA GLY A 381 9.82 7.77 -15.81
C GLY A 381 11.11 8.33 -16.41
N LEU A 382 11.69 7.58 -17.34
CA LEU A 382 12.89 7.96 -18.07
C LEU A 382 12.70 7.58 -19.54
N LEU A 383 12.95 8.53 -20.44
CA LEU A 383 13.12 8.26 -21.86
C LEU A 383 14.51 8.74 -22.25
N GLN A 384 15.39 7.80 -22.60
CA GLN A 384 16.75 8.10 -22.99
C GLN A 384 17.01 7.54 -24.39
N VAL A 385 17.44 8.41 -25.30
CA VAL A 385 17.83 8.02 -26.66
C VAL A 385 19.28 8.47 -26.88
N ARG A 386 20.18 7.51 -27.13
CA ARG A 386 21.56 7.74 -27.53
C ARG A 386 21.75 7.24 -28.96
N SER A 387 22.18 8.13 -29.85
CA SER A 387 22.51 7.78 -31.23
C SER A 387 23.97 8.08 -31.49
N GLU A 388 24.71 7.07 -31.94
CA GLU A 388 26.12 7.18 -32.29
C GLU A 388 26.27 6.80 -33.76
N THR A 389 26.87 7.69 -34.55
CA THR A 389 27.10 7.46 -35.98
C THR A 389 28.56 7.69 -36.29
N ILE A 390 29.19 6.68 -36.87
CA ILE A 390 30.58 6.69 -37.29
C ILE A 390 30.58 6.52 -38.81
N ASN A 391 31.22 7.46 -39.50
CA ASN A 391 31.40 7.40 -40.96
C ASN A 391 32.91 7.41 -41.25
N LEU A 392 33.41 6.34 -41.85
CA LEU A 392 34.80 6.16 -42.24
C LEU A 392 34.85 6.06 -43.75
N GLY A 393 35.75 6.78 -44.42
CA GLY A 393 35.82 6.71 -45.87
C GLY A 393 37.03 7.43 -46.45
N LEU A 394 37.24 7.25 -47.74
CA LEU A 394 38.27 7.96 -48.48
C LEU A 394 37.85 9.43 -48.69
N PRO A 395 38.69 10.42 -48.37
CA PRO A 395 38.36 11.82 -48.62
C PRO A 395 38.10 12.05 -50.12
N LEU A 396 37.19 12.97 -50.45
CA LEU A 396 36.68 13.26 -51.80
C LEU A 396 35.78 12.16 -52.39
N LEU A 397 36.25 10.90 -52.44
CA LEU A 397 35.52 9.80 -53.06
C LEU A 397 34.27 9.39 -52.25
N ALA A 398 34.36 9.40 -50.91
CA ALA A 398 33.25 9.09 -50.01
C ALA A 398 32.09 10.11 -50.06
N ASP A 399 32.38 11.33 -50.50
CA ASP A 399 31.42 12.43 -50.57
C ASP A 399 30.77 12.56 -51.95
N MET A 400 31.18 11.75 -52.94
CA MET A 400 30.58 11.77 -54.27
C MET A 400 29.09 11.35 -54.22
N PRO A 401 28.19 12.10 -54.90
CA PRO A 401 26.80 11.68 -55.00
C PRO A 401 26.70 10.35 -55.76
N TYR A 402 25.73 9.51 -55.37
CA TYR A 402 25.46 8.17 -55.90
C TYR A 402 26.56 7.11 -55.66
N LEU A 403 27.84 7.44 -55.79
CA LEU A 403 28.96 6.50 -55.72
C LEU A 403 29.68 6.50 -54.38
N GLY A 404 29.53 7.52 -53.54
CA GLY A 404 30.28 7.66 -52.28
C GLY A 404 30.07 6.51 -51.29
N ALA A 405 28.93 5.81 -51.36
CA ALA A 405 28.64 4.62 -50.56
C ALA A 405 29.60 3.44 -50.84
N LEU A 406 30.24 3.39 -52.01
CA LEU A 406 31.25 2.37 -52.35
C LEU A 406 32.63 2.66 -51.76
N PHE A 407 32.84 3.87 -51.23
CA PHE A 407 34.13 4.34 -50.72
C PHE A 407 34.09 4.70 -49.23
N ARG A 408 32.98 4.43 -48.54
CA ARG A 408 32.78 4.69 -47.12
C ARG A 408 32.03 3.56 -46.42
N SER A 409 32.24 3.43 -45.11
CA SER A 409 31.42 2.67 -44.18
C SER A 409 30.71 3.60 -43.22
N THR A 410 29.40 3.43 -43.12
CA THR A 410 28.56 4.12 -42.15
C THR A 410 28.03 3.11 -41.15
N LYS A 411 28.39 3.28 -39.88
CA LYS A 411 27.88 2.53 -38.73
C LYS A 411 27.03 3.45 -37.87
N GLU A 412 25.78 3.09 -37.66
CA GLU A 412 24.83 3.79 -36.79
C GLU A 412 24.39 2.83 -35.68
N GLU A 413 24.56 3.25 -34.43
CA GLU A 413 24.09 2.55 -33.24
C GLU A 413 23.13 3.45 -32.46
N GLN A 414 21.88 3.03 -32.31
CA GLN A 414 20.84 3.74 -31.57
C GLN A 414 20.40 2.91 -30.37
N ASN A 415 20.59 3.45 -29.17
CA ASN A 415 20.18 2.87 -27.89
C ASN A 415 19.05 3.71 -27.28
N GLU A 416 17.87 3.12 -27.11
CA GLU A 416 16.64 3.74 -26.61
C GLU A 416 16.18 2.99 -25.36
N VAL A 417 16.01 3.69 -24.24
CA VAL A 417 15.56 3.15 -22.95
C VAL A 417 14.34 3.93 -22.50
N GLU A 418 13.26 3.21 -22.24
CA GLU A 418 11.99 3.73 -21.70
C GLU A 418 11.75 3.05 -20.35
N LEU A 419 11.58 3.83 -19.28
CA LEU A 419 11.24 3.35 -17.94
C LEU A 419 10.00 4.09 -17.45
N LEU A 420 9.08 3.35 -16.84
CA LEU A 420 7.91 3.89 -16.15
C LEU A 420 7.69 3.12 -14.85
N ILE A 421 7.57 3.84 -13.74
CA ILE A 421 7.27 3.27 -12.43
C ILE A 421 5.94 3.84 -11.95
N THR A 422 4.99 2.96 -11.65
CA THR A 422 3.65 3.33 -11.20
C THR A 422 3.28 2.57 -9.93
N VAL A 423 2.38 3.16 -9.14
CA VAL A 423 1.84 2.53 -7.94
C VAL A 423 0.33 2.68 -7.88
N THR A 424 -0.33 1.67 -7.31
CA THR A 424 -1.77 1.64 -7.08
C THR A 424 -2.02 1.07 -5.68
N PRO A 425 -2.37 1.90 -4.68
CA PRO A 425 -2.75 1.42 -3.37
C PRO A 425 -4.23 1.02 -3.35
N ASN A 426 -4.55 -0.11 -2.75
CA ASN A 426 -5.91 -0.62 -2.56
C ASN A 426 -6.14 -0.96 -1.09
N PHE A 427 -7.37 -0.83 -0.61
CA PHE A 427 -7.74 -1.44 0.67
C PHE A 427 -7.85 -2.95 0.48
N ALA A 428 -7.23 -3.71 1.36
CA ALA A 428 -7.28 -5.17 1.37
C ALA A 428 -8.00 -5.65 2.63
N GLY A 429 -8.96 -6.56 2.45
CA GLY A 429 -9.58 -7.31 3.53
C GLY A 429 -9.00 -8.72 3.63
N PRO A 430 -9.01 -9.34 4.82
CA PRO A 430 -8.78 -10.78 4.92
C PRO A 430 -9.88 -11.54 4.17
N MET A 431 -9.52 -12.70 3.62
CA MET A 431 -10.46 -13.60 2.95
C MET A 431 -11.02 -14.61 3.95
N ASP A 432 -12.31 -14.91 3.86
CA ASP A 432 -12.88 -16.02 4.64
C ASP A 432 -12.35 -17.37 4.10
N PRO A 433 -12.31 -18.45 4.91
CA PRO A 433 -11.76 -19.74 4.48
C PRO A 433 -12.35 -20.32 3.19
N HIS A 434 -13.60 -19.96 2.85
CA HIS A 434 -14.26 -20.40 1.62
C HIS A 434 -13.94 -19.51 0.39
N GLU A 435 -13.33 -18.34 0.59
CA GLU A 435 -12.93 -17.42 -0.48
C GLU A 435 -11.48 -17.65 -0.91
N VAL A 436 -10.66 -18.28 -0.07
CA VAL A 436 -9.27 -18.61 -0.38
C VAL A 436 -9.22 -19.43 -1.68
N PRO A 437 -8.41 -19.03 -2.67
CA PRO A 437 -8.27 -19.79 -3.91
C PRO A 437 -7.89 -21.25 -3.58
N PRO A 438 -8.62 -22.24 -4.08
CA PRO A 438 -8.33 -23.65 -3.79
C PRO A 438 -7.01 -24.12 -4.42
N ILE A 439 -6.43 -23.31 -5.30
CA ILE A 439 -5.23 -23.60 -6.08
C ILE A 439 -4.22 -22.48 -5.83
N ALA A 440 -3.06 -22.83 -5.28
CA ALA A 440 -1.89 -21.98 -5.17
C ALA A 440 -1.03 -22.08 -6.45
N PRO A 441 -0.10 -21.14 -6.69
CA PRO A 441 0.85 -21.24 -7.79
C PRO A 441 1.57 -22.61 -7.78
N GLY A 442 1.61 -23.29 -8.93
CA GLY A 442 2.20 -24.61 -9.07
C GLY A 442 1.31 -25.79 -8.64
N LEU A 443 0.10 -25.57 -8.11
CA LEU A 443 -0.82 -26.67 -7.77
C LEU A 443 -1.68 -27.16 -8.94
N ASN A 444 -1.67 -26.44 -10.06
CA ASN A 444 -2.33 -26.87 -11.30
C ASN A 444 -1.42 -27.64 -12.24
N SER A 445 -0.13 -27.76 -11.90
CA SER A 445 0.84 -28.55 -12.66
C SER A 445 1.48 -29.61 -11.79
N GLN A 446 1.80 -30.73 -12.42
CA GLN A 446 2.59 -31.82 -11.86
C GLN A 446 3.82 -32.06 -12.73
N THR A 447 4.83 -32.67 -12.12
CA THR A 447 6.03 -33.11 -12.82
C THR A 447 5.64 -34.09 -13.94
N PRO A 448 6.06 -33.85 -15.19
CA PRO A 448 5.74 -34.70 -16.32
C PRO A 448 6.36 -36.09 -16.16
N THR A 449 5.74 -37.10 -16.76
CA THR A 449 6.34 -38.44 -16.87
C THR A 449 7.55 -38.43 -17.82
N ASP A 450 8.44 -39.43 -17.75
CA ASP A 450 9.63 -39.49 -18.64
C ASP A 450 9.28 -39.43 -20.13
N ALA A 451 8.17 -40.07 -20.55
CA ALA A 451 7.71 -40.00 -21.93
C ALA A 451 7.22 -38.57 -22.28
N GLU A 452 6.53 -37.89 -21.38
CA GLU A 452 6.06 -36.52 -21.61
C GLU A 452 7.22 -35.51 -21.59
N LEU A 453 8.21 -35.73 -20.72
CA LEU A 453 9.41 -34.90 -20.63
C LEU A 453 10.33 -35.09 -21.84
N TYR A 454 10.75 -36.32 -22.13
CA TYR A 454 11.75 -36.59 -23.16
C TYR A 454 11.16 -36.70 -24.57
N TRP A 455 9.93 -37.21 -24.73
CA TRP A 455 9.32 -37.41 -26.05
C TRP A 455 8.41 -36.26 -26.47
N ARG A 456 7.67 -35.67 -25.52
CA ARG A 456 6.76 -34.54 -25.81
C ARG A 456 7.35 -33.18 -25.45
N GLY A 457 8.47 -33.14 -24.73
CA GLY A 457 9.12 -31.89 -24.32
C GLY A 457 8.31 -31.08 -23.31
N TYR A 458 7.35 -31.69 -22.61
CA TYR A 458 6.61 -31.01 -21.56
C TYR A 458 7.48 -30.89 -20.32
N LEU A 459 7.62 -29.67 -19.80
CA LEU A 459 8.34 -29.41 -18.55
C LEU A 459 7.40 -29.49 -17.33
N GLU A 460 6.11 -29.29 -17.57
CA GLU A 460 5.02 -29.40 -16.60
C GLU A 460 3.78 -29.95 -17.32
N THR A 461 2.99 -30.77 -16.64
CA THR A 461 1.71 -31.28 -17.15
C THR A 461 0.59 -30.85 -16.22
N PRO A 462 -0.63 -30.56 -16.71
CA PRO A 462 -1.73 -30.25 -15.82
C PRO A 462 -2.00 -31.44 -14.90
N VAL A 463 -2.37 -31.17 -13.65
CA VAL A 463 -2.78 -32.22 -12.72
C VAL A 463 -4.00 -32.92 -13.30
N THR A 464 -3.78 -34.08 -13.93
CA THR A 464 -4.87 -35.00 -14.23
C THR A 464 -5.19 -35.66 -12.91
N GLN A 465 -6.37 -35.42 -12.34
CA GLN A 465 -6.86 -36.25 -11.24
C GLN A 465 -6.77 -37.71 -11.70
N ASP A 466 -5.79 -38.45 -11.17
CA ASP A 466 -5.56 -39.84 -11.48
C ASP A 466 -6.85 -40.62 -11.19
N CYS A 467 -7.58 -40.94 -12.25
CA CYS A 467 -8.57 -42.00 -12.23
C CYS A 467 -7.83 -43.34 -12.19
N GLY A 468 -7.25 -43.69 -11.04
CA GLY A 468 -6.81 -45.04 -10.64
C GLY A 468 -5.78 -45.76 -11.52
N PRO A 469 -4.98 -46.67 -10.94
CA PRO A 469 -4.01 -47.46 -11.70
C PRO A 469 -4.75 -48.54 -12.48
N GLY A 470 -5.04 -48.31 -13.78
CA GLY A 470 -5.63 -49.39 -14.57
C GLY A 470 -6.11 -49.14 -16.00
N MET A 471 -5.90 -47.99 -16.65
CA MET A 471 -6.33 -47.84 -18.06
C MET A 471 -5.26 -47.26 -18.99
N PRO A 472 -4.91 -47.94 -20.10
CA PRO A 472 -3.94 -47.45 -21.06
C PRO A 472 -4.61 -46.51 -22.08
N GLY A 473 -4.34 -45.21 -21.97
CA GLY A 473 -4.41 -44.21 -23.04
C GLY A 473 -5.77 -43.93 -23.69
N PHE A 474 -6.07 -42.66 -23.96
CA PHE A 474 -6.47 -42.12 -25.27
C PHE A 474 -7.20 -40.78 -25.10
N GLY A 475 -6.73 -39.79 -25.85
CA GLY A 475 -7.61 -38.76 -26.41
C GLY A 475 -7.84 -37.53 -25.57
N MET A 476 -7.16 -36.44 -25.94
CA MET A 476 -7.71 -35.10 -25.74
C MET A 476 -9.10 -35.02 -26.39
N GLN A 477 -10.10 -34.59 -25.63
CA GLN A 477 -11.30 -33.98 -26.19
C GLN A 477 -11.67 -32.78 -25.32
N GLY A 478 -11.63 -31.61 -25.96
CA GLY A 478 -11.53 -30.33 -25.27
C GLY A 478 -12.79 -29.89 -24.54
N SER A 479 -12.57 -29.04 -23.55
CA SER A 479 -13.40 -27.85 -23.37
C SER A 479 -12.49 -26.74 -22.86
N MET A 480 -12.18 -25.76 -23.72
CA MET A 480 -11.74 -24.46 -23.23
C MET A 480 -12.92 -23.84 -22.50
N GLY A 481 -12.98 -24.02 -21.19
CA GLY A 481 -13.90 -23.30 -20.32
C GLY A 481 -13.45 -21.86 -20.17
N LEU A 482 -13.95 -20.98 -21.03
CA LEU A 482 -13.99 -19.53 -20.77
C LEU A 482 -14.76 -19.28 -19.45
N PRO A 483 -14.31 -18.38 -18.57
CA PRO A 483 -15.10 -18.01 -17.40
C PRO A 483 -16.35 -17.24 -17.84
N ASN A 484 -17.52 -17.87 -17.63
CA ASN A 484 -18.82 -17.26 -17.85
C ASN A 484 -19.08 -16.17 -16.81
N TYR A 485 -19.00 -14.91 -17.23
CA TYR A 485 -19.51 -13.78 -16.46
C TYR A 485 -21.03 -13.66 -16.66
N GLY A 486 -21.78 -13.83 -15.56
CA GLY A 486 -23.13 -13.28 -15.39
C GLY A 486 -24.29 -14.28 -15.51
N LEU A 487 -25.09 -14.40 -14.44
CA LEU A 487 -26.49 -13.91 -14.39
C LEU A 487 -27.13 -14.19 -13.01
N PRO A 488 -27.97 -13.27 -12.48
CA PRO A 488 -28.87 -13.50 -11.33
C PRO A 488 -30.29 -13.90 -11.82
N PRO A 489 -31.34 -13.88 -10.98
CA PRO A 489 -31.67 -14.76 -9.85
C PRO A 489 -32.88 -15.68 -10.17
N GLY A 490 -32.92 -16.88 -9.61
CA GLY A 490 -34.11 -17.75 -9.63
C GLY A 490 -33.83 -19.19 -10.04
N ALA A 491 -33.28 -19.97 -9.13
CA ALA A 491 -33.41 -21.42 -9.16
C ALA A 491 -33.47 -21.94 -7.72
N THR A 492 -34.55 -22.68 -7.46
CA THR A 492 -35.02 -23.21 -6.19
C THR A 492 -34.00 -24.07 -5.44
N ALA A 493 -33.92 -23.87 -4.13
CA ALA A 493 -33.16 -24.68 -3.20
C ALA A 493 -33.65 -26.14 -3.19
N VAL A 494 -32.74 -27.08 -3.39
CA VAL A 494 -32.97 -28.49 -3.05
C VAL A 494 -32.63 -28.66 -1.58
N GLN A 495 -33.64 -28.93 -0.76
CA GLN A 495 -33.45 -29.32 0.63
C GLN A 495 -32.90 -30.74 0.69
N VAL A 496 -31.79 -30.92 1.41
CA VAL A 496 -31.31 -32.23 1.84
C VAL A 496 -31.46 -32.30 3.37
N THR A 497 -32.26 -33.26 3.82
CA THR A 497 -32.52 -33.59 5.22
C THR A 497 -31.24 -34.10 5.94
N PRO A 498 -31.03 -33.79 7.23
CA PRO A 498 -29.88 -34.27 7.97
C PRO A 498 -30.08 -35.72 8.42
N VAL A 499 -29.10 -36.59 8.17
CA VAL A 499 -29.04 -37.96 8.69
C VAL A 499 -28.03 -38.04 9.83
N GLY A 500 -28.56 -38.32 11.03
CA GLY A 500 -27.99 -39.19 12.06
C GLY A 500 -26.59 -38.91 12.62
N GLN A 501 -26.54 -38.33 13.82
CA GLN A 501 -25.37 -38.38 14.70
C GLN A 501 -25.06 -39.83 15.12
N GLY A 502 -23.83 -40.28 14.86
CA GLY A 502 -23.19 -41.43 15.50
C GLY A 502 -21.92 -40.97 16.23
N PRO A 503 -21.54 -41.58 17.37
CA PRO A 503 -20.43 -41.09 18.18
C PRO A 503 -19.08 -41.34 17.48
N MET A 504 -18.36 -40.28 17.11
CA MET A 504 -16.97 -40.39 16.69
C MET A 504 -16.07 -40.56 17.91
N ASN A 505 -15.46 -41.73 18.00
CA ASN A 505 -14.39 -42.08 18.92
C ASN A 505 -13.10 -41.39 18.47
N VAL A 506 -12.52 -40.55 19.33
CA VAL A 506 -11.25 -39.86 19.07
C VAL A 506 -10.10 -40.79 19.49
N SER A 507 -9.43 -41.40 18.52
CA SER A 507 -8.14 -42.07 18.73
C SER A 507 -7.00 -41.08 18.55
N THR A 508 -6.30 -40.77 19.64
CA THR A 508 -5.02 -40.06 19.65
C THR A 508 -3.88 -40.98 19.17
N PRO A 509 -2.97 -40.52 18.29
CA PRO A 509 -1.77 -41.29 17.98
C PRO A 509 -0.71 -41.10 19.07
N THR A 510 -0.25 -42.21 19.65
CA THR A 510 0.92 -42.29 20.54
C THR A 510 2.24 -42.07 19.78
N PRO A 511 3.25 -41.38 20.34
CA PRO A 511 4.55 -41.19 19.68
C PRO A 511 5.39 -42.46 19.69
N ASN A 512 6.01 -42.78 18.55
CA ASN A 512 6.96 -43.88 18.37
C ASN A 512 8.35 -43.50 18.96
N PRO A 513 8.87 -44.20 19.98
CA PRO A 513 10.17 -43.91 20.58
C PRO A 513 11.28 -44.73 19.88
N ALA A 514 11.62 -44.38 18.65
CA ALA A 514 12.73 -45.01 17.93
C ALA A 514 13.34 -44.08 16.87
N ALA A 515 13.81 -42.90 17.28
CA ALA A 515 14.72 -42.07 16.48
C ALA A 515 15.46 -41.04 17.37
N MET A 516 16.11 -41.51 18.44
CA MET A 516 17.04 -40.70 19.22
C MET A 516 18.27 -41.53 19.58
N SER A 517 19.28 -41.51 18.72
CA SER A 517 20.65 -41.86 19.09
C SER A 517 21.61 -40.89 18.37
N VAL A 518 21.99 -39.81 19.07
CA VAL A 518 23.03 -38.88 18.62
C VAL A 518 24.36 -39.41 19.15
N GLY A 519 25.30 -39.71 18.24
CA GLY A 519 26.65 -40.16 18.58
C GLY A 519 27.55 -39.01 19.09
N PRO A 520 28.66 -39.30 19.81
CA PRO A 520 29.31 -38.30 20.67
C PRO A 520 30.21 -37.25 20.00
N ASN A 521 30.25 -37.11 18.67
CA ASN A 521 31.23 -36.23 18.00
C ASN A 521 30.59 -35.29 16.96
N ALA A 522 29.82 -34.30 17.43
CA ALA A 522 29.42 -33.16 16.61
C ALA A 522 29.78 -31.83 17.31
N PRO A 523 30.51 -30.91 16.67
CA PRO A 523 30.91 -29.64 17.28
C PRO A 523 29.71 -28.71 17.49
N ARG A 524 29.59 -28.16 18.69
CA ARG A 524 28.54 -27.17 19.06
C ARG A 524 28.81 -25.83 18.39
N LEU A 525 27.91 -25.38 17.52
CA LEU A 525 27.86 -23.99 17.05
C LEU A 525 27.37 -23.09 18.19
N ALA A 526 28.14 -22.04 18.47
CA ALA A 526 27.86 -21.04 19.49
C ALA A 526 26.64 -20.19 19.11
N SER A 527 25.80 -19.89 20.10
CA SER A 527 24.68 -18.96 20.03
C SER A 527 25.16 -17.55 19.69
N GLN A 528 24.85 -17.05 18.50
CA GLN A 528 25.02 -15.65 18.14
C GLN A 528 23.82 -14.83 18.63
N SER A 529 24.15 -13.79 19.39
CA SER A 529 23.29 -12.73 19.90
C SER A 529 22.66 -11.91 18.77
N MET A 530 21.34 -11.74 18.83
CA MET A 530 20.56 -10.83 17.97
C MET A 530 20.98 -9.37 18.21
N LEU A 531 21.35 -8.66 17.12
CA LEU A 531 21.52 -7.21 17.09
C LEU A 531 20.14 -6.51 16.97
N PRO A 532 19.90 -5.40 17.70
CA PRO A 532 18.67 -4.62 17.57
C PRO A 532 18.66 -3.78 16.28
N PRO A 533 17.47 -3.39 15.77
CA PRO A 533 17.32 -2.70 14.49
C PRO A 533 17.88 -1.26 14.52
N PRO A 534 18.39 -0.73 13.39
CA PRO A 534 18.99 0.60 13.34
C PRO A 534 17.95 1.72 13.38
N ASN A 535 18.22 2.72 14.23
CA ASN A 535 17.49 3.98 14.34
C ASN A 535 17.74 4.87 13.10
N PHE A 536 16.65 5.38 12.52
CA PHE A 536 16.70 6.45 11.53
C PHE A 536 16.85 7.81 12.24
N ASN A 537 17.92 8.55 11.93
CA ASN A 537 18.01 9.98 12.24
C ASN A 537 18.65 10.73 11.06
N PRO A 538 18.01 11.77 10.48
CA PRO A 538 18.50 12.46 9.29
C PRO A 538 19.17 13.78 9.67
N THR A 539 20.50 13.86 9.61
CA THR A 539 21.20 15.16 9.54
C THR A 539 22.60 15.02 8.93
N SER A 540 22.70 15.53 7.69
CA SER A 540 23.80 16.23 7.02
C SER A 540 25.21 16.27 7.67
N THR A 541 26.26 15.98 6.90
CA THR A 541 27.13 17.00 6.22
C THR A 541 28.47 16.40 5.78
N HIS A 542 28.96 16.89 4.64
CA HIS A 542 30.31 16.68 4.11
C HIS A 542 31.41 16.99 5.13
N ALA A 543 32.42 16.13 5.24
CA ALA A 543 33.72 16.53 5.73
C ALA A 543 34.85 15.73 5.06
N ASN A 544 35.77 16.52 4.54
CA ASN A 544 36.96 16.24 3.75
C ASN A 544 38.04 15.56 4.60
N THR A 545 38.67 14.51 4.08
CA THR A 545 39.85 13.89 4.70
C THR A 545 41.10 14.75 4.46
N GLN A 546 41.61 15.38 5.52
CA GLN A 546 43.02 15.80 5.59
C GLN A 546 43.77 14.85 6.52
N ASN A 547 44.87 14.29 6.01
CA ASN A 547 45.85 13.56 6.80
C ASN A 547 47.20 14.30 6.74
N SER A 548 47.69 14.62 7.93
CA SER A 548 49.04 14.94 8.40
C SER A 548 50.24 14.91 7.44
N SER A 549 51.08 15.96 7.49
CA SER A 549 52.52 15.80 7.77
C SER A 549 53.24 17.13 8.10
N THR A 550 54.18 17.02 9.04
CA THR A 550 55.40 17.83 9.25
C THR A 550 55.31 19.30 9.64
N GLY A 551 55.75 19.58 10.88
CA GLY A 551 56.20 20.90 11.29
C GLY A 551 57.70 21.10 11.01
N GLN A 552 58.08 22.34 10.74
CA GLN A 552 59.33 22.97 11.22
C GLN A 552 59.34 24.47 10.87
N ASN A 553 59.75 25.27 11.85
CA ASN A 553 59.96 26.72 11.80
C ASN A 553 60.94 27.16 10.70
N ALA A 554 60.66 28.27 10.00
CA ALA A 554 61.66 29.29 9.66
C ALA A 554 61.02 30.64 9.23
N GLN A 555 61.68 31.70 9.66
CA GLN A 555 61.46 33.16 9.59
C GLN A 555 61.00 33.80 8.25
N PRO A 556 60.49 35.06 8.30
CA PRO A 556 59.97 35.81 7.15
C PRO A 556 61.02 36.73 6.50
N GLY A 557 60.86 37.01 5.20
CA GLY A 557 61.73 37.96 4.51
C GLY A 557 61.18 38.48 3.17
N TYR A 558 60.85 39.77 3.19
CA TYR A 558 61.02 40.78 2.13
C TYR A 558 60.02 40.94 0.96
N TYR A 559 59.34 42.12 0.97
CA TYR A 559 59.18 43.18 -0.07
C TYR A 559 59.09 42.74 -1.56
N ALA A 560 58.20 43.25 -2.43
CA ALA A 560 57.59 44.57 -2.55
C ALA A 560 56.37 44.53 -3.51
N PRO A 561 55.53 45.58 -3.56
CA PRO A 561 54.29 45.63 -4.35
C PRO A 561 54.45 46.33 -5.71
N GLY A 562 53.61 45.96 -6.67
CA GLY A 562 53.43 46.68 -7.93
C GLY A 562 51.95 46.68 -8.31
N THR A 563 51.31 47.84 -8.18
CA THR A 563 49.87 48.07 -8.36
C THR A 563 49.58 48.71 -9.73
N VAL A 564 48.41 48.36 -10.29
CA VAL A 564 47.55 49.10 -11.25
C VAL A 564 48.03 49.28 -12.70
N VAL A 565 47.27 48.72 -13.66
CA VAL A 565 46.66 49.50 -14.76
C VAL A 565 45.27 48.94 -15.07
N ARG A 566 44.27 49.80 -14.84
CA ARG A 566 42.88 49.92 -15.37
C ARG A 566 42.00 48.70 -15.62
#